data_AF-A0A4R0N075-F1
#
_entry.id   AF-A0A4R0N075-F1
#
_cell.length_a   1.000
_cell.length_b   1.000
_cell.length_c   1.000
_cell.angle_alpha   90.00
_cell.angle_beta   90.00
_cell.angle_gamma   90.00
#
_symmetry.space_group_name_H-M   'P 1'
#
loop_
_entity.id
_entity.type
_entity.pdbx_description
1 polymer ?
#
loop_
_entity_poly.entity_id
_entity_poly.type
_entity_poly.pdbx_seq_one_letter_code
_entity_poly.pdbx_strand_id
1 'polypeptide(L)'
;MIKIRIATNLLKRPFLLLFLFMWPIFSFKNISADLEKWILTKQCTLKVNGSTNINKFSCIIPEYTQPDTLVFYKRNKNELMKITGSMALEVQKFDCKNAMMTSDLRKTLKAKVYPKIIIRFLNLSRYPDPSMKERAISGAVTIELSGIVKRF
;
A
#
# COMPACT_ATOMS: atom_id res chain seq x y z
N MET A 1 5.49 -4.97 7.93
CA MET A 1 6.05 -5.00 6.55
C MET A 1 4.96 -5.48 5.62
N ILE A 2 4.31 -4.55 4.91
CA ILE A 2 3.21 -4.85 3.96
C ILE A 2 3.86 -5.26 2.62
N LYS A 3 3.52 -6.44 2.10
CA LYS A 3 3.98 -6.93 0.78
C LYS A 3 2.80 -6.87 -0.19
N ILE A 4 2.94 -6.11 -1.27
CA ILE A 4 1.97 -6.02 -2.38
C ILE A 4 2.54 -6.81 -3.56
N ARG A 5 1.74 -7.69 -4.18
CA ARG A 5 2.07 -8.38 -5.44
C ARG A 5 1.17 -7.85 -6.56
N ILE A 6 1.72 -7.71 -7.77
CA ILE A 6 1.03 -7.21 -8.97
C ILE A 6 1.14 -8.28 -10.06
N ALA A 7 0.11 -8.43 -10.90
CA ALA A 7 0.13 -9.26 -12.10
C ALA A 7 0.00 -8.37 -13.35
N THR A 8 0.81 -8.61 -14.39
CA THR A 8 0.75 -7.87 -15.67
C THR A 8 0.91 -8.81 -16.87
N ASN A 9 0.02 -8.70 -17.86
CA ASN A 9 0.20 -9.26 -19.21
C ASN A 9 0.78 -8.17 -20.13
N LEU A 10 1.87 -8.48 -20.83
CA LEU A 10 2.61 -7.59 -21.72
C LEU A 10 2.60 -8.17 -23.14
N LEU A 11 1.94 -7.50 -24.09
CA LEU A 11 2.04 -7.83 -25.52
C LEU A 11 2.71 -6.68 -26.26
N LYS A 12 3.94 -6.92 -26.75
CA LYS A 12 4.76 -5.99 -27.56
C LYS A 12 4.54 -6.25 -29.05
N ARG A 13 4.48 -5.20 -29.88
CA ARG A 13 4.69 -5.31 -31.33
C ARG A 13 5.55 -4.15 -31.88
N PRO A 14 6.34 -4.36 -32.95
CA PRO A 14 7.48 -3.54 -33.30
C PRO A 14 7.23 -2.53 -34.44
N PHE A 15 8.21 -1.64 -34.58
CA PHE A 15 8.31 -0.39 -35.34
C PHE A 15 8.72 -0.60 -36.82
N LEU A 16 8.17 0.20 -37.75
CA LEU A 16 8.65 0.30 -39.14
C LEU A 16 8.71 1.78 -39.57
N LEU A 17 9.85 2.16 -40.16
CA LEU A 17 10.34 3.50 -40.50
C LEU A 17 9.80 4.04 -41.84
N LEU A 18 9.69 5.39 -41.95
CA LEU A 18 10.30 6.27 -42.98
C LEU A 18 9.36 7.46 -43.34
N PHE A 19 9.74 8.71 -43.00
CA PHE A 19 9.89 9.84 -43.96
C PHE A 19 10.26 11.17 -43.27
N LEU A 20 11.30 11.83 -43.80
CA LEU A 20 11.71 13.21 -43.50
C LEU A 20 10.67 14.21 -44.01
N PHE A 21 10.17 15.10 -43.15
CA PHE A 21 9.82 16.47 -43.55
C PHE A 21 10.00 17.43 -42.36
N MET A 22 10.73 18.52 -42.62
CA MET A 22 11.07 19.60 -41.69
C MET A 22 9.83 20.33 -41.17
N TRP A 23 9.33 19.94 -40.00
CA TRP A 23 8.59 20.85 -39.13
C TRP A 23 9.40 21.07 -37.85
N PRO A 24 9.73 22.31 -37.44
CA PRO A 24 10.06 22.57 -36.06
C PRO A 24 8.74 22.54 -35.30
N ILE A 25 8.22 21.35 -35.06
CA ILE A 25 7.17 21.17 -34.08
C ILE A 25 7.90 21.33 -32.75
N PHE A 26 7.91 22.54 -32.21
CA PHE A 26 8.31 22.80 -30.83
C PHE A 26 7.31 22.01 -29.97
N SER A 27 7.65 20.75 -29.75
CA SER A 27 6.82 19.80 -29.04
C SER A 27 6.94 20.20 -27.58
N PHE A 28 6.10 21.12 -27.16
CA PHE A 28 5.84 21.35 -25.74
C PHE A 28 5.37 20.01 -25.20
N LYS A 29 6.30 19.30 -24.57
CA LYS A 29 6.01 18.08 -23.84
C LYS A 29 5.17 18.54 -22.65
N ASN A 30 3.85 18.54 -22.82
CA ASN A 30 2.94 18.78 -21.73
C ASN A 30 3.33 17.80 -20.63
N ILE A 31 3.86 18.32 -19.52
CA ILE A 31 4.05 17.55 -18.30
C ILE A 31 2.65 17.29 -17.77
N SER A 32 2.00 16.27 -18.32
CA SER A 32 0.82 15.67 -17.74
C SER A 32 1.32 14.74 -16.63
N ALA A 33 0.91 15.03 -15.39
CA ALA A 33 1.10 14.11 -14.29
C ALA A 33 0.29 12.84 -14.59
N ASP A 34 0.98 11.75 -14.89
CA ASP A 34 0.38 10.45 -15.17
C ASP A 34 -0.20 9.89 -13.85
N LEU A 35 -1.52 9.75 -13.80
CA LEU A 35 -2.26 9.28 -12.63
C LEU A 35 -2.53 7.79 -12.79
N GLU A 36 -1.97 6.99 -11.89
CA GLU A 36 -2.16 5.55 -11.89
C GLU A 36 -2.98 5.12 -10.67
N LYS A 37 -3.99 4.28 -10.88
CA LYS A 37 -4.88 3.77 -9.83
C LYS A 37 -4.64 2.29 -9.62
N TRP A 38 -4.32 1.90 -8.39
CA TRP A 38 -4.15 0.50 -8.00
C TRP A 38 -5.24 0.09 -7.04
N ILE A 39 -5.74 -1.12 -7.20
CA ILE A 39 -6.77 -1.69 -6.32
C ILE A 39 -6.10 -2.63 -5.34
N LEU A 40 -6.34 -2.43 -4.04
CA LEU A 40 -5.92 -3.35 -3.00
C LEU A 40 -6.79 -4.61 -3.06
N THR A 41 -6.14 -5.75 -3.25
CA THR A 41 -6.80 -7.05 -3.41
C THR A 41 -6.82 -7.86 -2.11
N LYS A 42 -7.65 -8.91 -2.07
CA LYS A 42 -7.84 -9.78 -0.90
C LYS A 42 -6.58 -10.46 -0.38
N GLN A 43 -5.55 -10.59 -1.23
CA GLN A 43 -4.26 -11.20 -0.89
C GLN A 43 -3.37 -10.31 0.00
N CYS A 44 -3.82 -9.10 0.36
CA CYS A 44 -3.13 -8.29 1.35
C CYS A 44 -3.29 -8.91 2.74
N THR A 45 -2.16 -9.20 3.39
CA THR A 45 -2.14 -9.71 4.77
C THR A 45 -1.56 -8.67 5.71
N LEU A 46 -2.16 -8.53 6.88
CA LEU A 46 -1.64 -7.70 7.96
C LEU A 46 -1.18 -8.59 9.10
N LYS A 47 0.01 -8.30 9.64
CA LYS A 47 0.58 -9.00 10.78
C LYS A 47 1.08 -8.00 11.83
N VAL A 48 0.66 -8.21 13.07
CA VAL A 48 1.16 -7.53 14.26
C VAL A 48 1.98 -8.54 15.05
N ASN A 49 3.25 -8.22 15.30
CA ASN A 49 4.11 -9.02 16.17
C ASN A 49 4.35 -8.25 17.46
N GLY A 50 4.36 -8.96 18.58
CA GLY A 50 4.74 -8.42 19.87
C GLY A 50 5.40 -9.47 20.75
N SER A 51 5.87 -9.06 21.90
CA SER A 51 6.51 -9.93 22.88
C SER A 51 6.17 -9.48 24.29
N THR A 52 5.99 -10.46 25.17
CA THR A 52 5.99 -10.29 26.62
C THR A 52 7.32 -10.76 27.19
N ASN A 53 7.53 -10.61 28.49
CA ASN A 53 8.71 -11.12 29.20
C ASN A 53 8.86 -12.66 29.09
N ILE A 54 7.77 -13.35 28.74
CA ILE A 54 7.69 -14.81 28.74
C ILE A 54 7.56 -15.35 27.31
N ASN A 55 6.77 -14.70 26.44
CA ASN A 55 6.41 -15.24 25.13
C ASN A 55 6.30 -14.20 24.02
N LYS A 56 6.55 -14.62 22.78
CA LYS A 56 6.25 -13.84 21.57
C LYS A 56 4.85 -14.16 21.07
N PHE A 57 4.15 -13.17 20.54
CA PHE A 57 2.84 -13.35 19.92
C PHE A 57 2.79 -12.72 18.52
N SER A 58 1.91 -13.27 17.69
CA SER A 58 1.72 -12.85 16.30
C SER A 58 0.25 -12.91 15.96
N CYS A 59 -0.36 -11.75 15.73
CA CYS A 59 -1.75 -11.62 15.34
C CYS A 59 -1.86 -11.25 13.87
N ILE A 60 -2.70 -11.97 13.13
CA ILE A 60 -2.89 -11.76 11.69
C ILE A 60 -4.34 -11.38 11.38
N ILE A 61 -4.52 -10.62 10.31
CA ILE A 61 -5.79 -10.55 9.59
C ILE A 61 -5.59 -11.35 8.30
N PRO A 62 -6.22 -12.54 8.16
CA PRO A 62 -5.90 -13.48 7.10
C PRO A 62 -6.31 -12.97 5.71
N GLU A 63 -7.39 -12.20 5.62
CA GLU A 63 -7.88 -11.68 4.34
C GLU A 63 -8.35 -10.23 4.47
N TYR A 64 -7.99 -9.43 3.48
CA TYR A 64 -8.48 -8.07 3.33
C TYR A 64 -9.78 -8.06 2.52
N THR A 65 -10.92 -7.80 3.15
CA THR A 65 -12.23 -7.99 2.50
C THR A 65 -12.80 -6.74 1.83
N GLN A 66 -12.23 -5.56 2.05
CA GLN A 66 -12.76 -4.28 1.56
C GLN A 66 -11.83 -3.71 0.49
N PRO A 67 -12.11 -3.86 -0.81
CA PRO A 67 -11.23 -3.32 -1.85
C PRO A 67 -11.13 -1.80 -1.71
N ASP A 68 -9.89 -1.31 -1.57
CA ASP A 68 -9.58 0.12 -1.50
C ASP A 68 -8.69 0.51 -2.68
N THR A 69 -8.83 1.75 -3.15
CA THR A 69 -8.03 2.25 -4.27
C THR A 69 -6.90 3.14 -3.78
N LEU A 70 -5.68 2.81 -4.18
CA LEU A 70 -4.49 3.64 -4.02
C LEU A 70 -4.26 4.42 -5.31
N VAL A 71 -4.13 5.74 -5.22
CA VAL A 71 -3.83 6.61 -6.35
C VAL A 71 -2.39 7.07 -6.24
N PHE A 72 -1.62 6.83 -7.30
CA PHE A 72 -0.22 7.19 -7.42
C PHE A 72 -0.10 8.38 -8.38
N TYR A 73 0.64 9.38 -7.95
CA TYR A 73 0.96 10.56 -8.76
C TYR A 73 2.36 10.33 -9.31
N LYS A 74 2.48 9.91 -10.57
CA LYS A 74 3.78 9.66 -11.18
C LYS A 74 4.48 10.98 -11.46
N ARG A 75 5.46 11.28 -10.61
CA ARG A 75 6.45 12.33 -10.84
C ARG A 75 7.79 11.66 -11.20
N ASN A 76 8.78 12.44 -11.63
CA ASN A 76 10.12 11.97 -12.01
C ASN A 76 10.63 10.85 -11.08
N LYS A 77 11.33 9.85 -11.66
CA LYS A 77 11.71 8.57 -11.02
C LYS A 77 12.51 8.70 -9.70
N ASN A 78 13.01 9.89 -9.37
CA ASN A 78 13.86 10.16 -8.21
C ASN A 78 13.20 10.99 -7.10
N GLU A 79 11.91 11.32 -7.20
CA GLU A 79 11.19 12.06 -6.15
C GLU A 79 10.33 11.16 -5.27
N LEU A 80 10.09 11.61 -4.02
CA LEU A 80 9.08 11.03 -3.13
C LEU A 80 7.73 10.99 -3.84
N MET A 81 7.24 9.78 -4.08
CA MET A 81 5.99 9.55 -4.80
C MET A 81 4.83 9.80 -3.86
N LYS A 82 4.01 10.82 -4.15
CA LYS A 82 2.76 11.02 -3.42
C LYS A 82 1.82 9.86 -3.74
N ILE A 83 1.23 9.29 -2.70
CA ILE A 83 0.18 8.28 -2.79
C ILE A 83 -0.98 8.78 -1.95
N THR A 84 -2.20 8.60 -2.46
CA THR A 84 -3.41 8.85 -1.68
C THR A 84 -4.27 7.60 -1.66
N GLY A 85 -4.75 7.26 -0.48
CA GLY A 85 -5.61 6.11 -0.25
C GLY A 85 -5.52 5.70 1.21
N SER A 86 -6.48 4.90 1.64
CA SER A 86 -6.50 4.33 2.97
C SER A 86 -6.85 2.87 2.93
N MET A 87 -6.53 2.18 4.02
CA MET A 87 -6.91 0.81 4.29
C MET A 87 -7.64 0.79 5.62
N ALA A 88 -8.81 0.16 5.66
CA ALA A 88 -9.63 0.01 6.85
C ALA A 88 -9.68 -1.44 7.31
N LEU A 89 -9.11 -1.73 8.48
CA LEU A 89 -8.95 -3.07 9.00
C LEU A 89 -9.90 -3.30 10.17
N GLU A 90 -10.71 -4.34 10.10
CA GLU A 90 -11.64 -4.67 11.19
C GLU A 90 -10.88 -5.31 12.36
N VAL A 91 -10.97 -4.69 13.54
CA VAL A 91 -10.28 -5.17 14.76
C VAL A 91 -10.76 -6.58 15.14
N GLN A 92 -12.02 -6.91 14.84
CA GLN A 92 -12.58 -8.23 15.13
C GLN A 92 -11.96 -9.35 14.29
N LYS A 93 -11.28 -9.03 13.18
CA LYS A 93 -10.63 -10.02 12.31
C LYS A 93 -9.22 -10.40 12.75
N PHE A 94 -8.67 -9.79 13.80
CA PHE A 94 -7.39 -10.22 14.35
C PHE A 94 -7.48 -11.61 14.96
N ASP A 95 -6.56 -12.49 14.56
CA ASP A 95 -6.38 -13.81 15.15
C ASP A 95 -4.90 -14.00 15.56
N CYS A 96 -4.67 -14.16 16.86
CA CYS A 96 -3.37 -14.42 17.47
C CYS A 96 -3.06 -15.92 17.65
N LYS A 97 -3.93 -16.82 17.15
CA LYS A 97 -3.89 -18.28 17.38
C LYS A 97 -3.98 -18.70 18.85
N ASN A 98 -4.28 -17.77 19.74
CA ASN A 98 -4.53 -17.97 21.16
C ASN A 98 -5.72 -17.09 21.56
N ALA A 99 -6.81 -17.71 22.02
CA ALA A 99 -8.07 -17.01 22.26
C ALA A 99 -7.95 -15.90 23.32
N MET A 100 -7.16 -16.12 24.38
CA MET A 100 -6.91 -15.12 25.42
C MET A 100 -6.18 -13.91 24.83
N MET A 101 -5.07 -14.13 24.12
CA MET A 101 -4.30 -13.04 23.49
C MET A 101 -5.12 -12.29 22.44
N THR A 102 -5.93 -13.00 21.66
CA THR A 102 -6.85 -12.40 20.70
C THR A 102 -7.87 -11.49 21.39
N SER A 103 -8.46 -11.95 22.50
CA SER A 103 -9.39 -11.15 23.30
C SER A 103 -8.72 -9.91 23.88
N ASP A 104 -7.52 -10.06 24.45
CA ASP A 104 -6.77 -8.97 25.07
C ASP A 104 -6.36 -7.90 24.04
N LEU A 105 -5.91 -8.31 22.85
CA LEU A 105 -5.61 -7.36 21.77
C LEU A 105 -6.86 -6.57 21.37
N ARG A 106 -7.98 -7.24 21.15
CA ARG A 106 -9.25 -6.58 20.76
C ARG A 106 -9.74 -5.64 21.85
N LYS A 107 -9.61 -6.01 23.12
CA LYS A 107 -9.95 -5.16 24.27
C LYS A 107 -9.03 -3.94 24.35
N THR A 108 -7.72 -4.13 24.20
CA THR A 108 -6.71 -3.06 24.19
C THR A 108 -6.98 -2.05 23.07
N LEU A 109 -7.34 -2.55 21.88
CA LEU A 109 -7.73 -1.73 20.74
C LEU A 109 -9.12 -1.10 20.87
N LYS A 110 -9.84 -1.38 21.97
CA LYS A 110 -11.21 -0.90 22.23
C LYS A 110 -12.16 -1.25 21.09
N ALA A 111 -12.13 -2.49 20.60
CA ALA A 111 -12.85 -2.96 19.40
C ALA A 111 -14.35 -2.62 19.34
N LYS A 112 -15.02 -2.47 20.49
CA LYS A 112 -16.43 -2.07 20.55
C LYS A 112 -16.66 -0.59 20.20
N VAL A 113 -15.73 0.27 20.56
CA VAL A 113 -15.80 1.74 20.34
C VAL A 113 -15.09 2.13 19.04
N TYR A 114 -13.95 1.49 18.77
CA TYR A 114 -13.14 1.69 17.58
C TYR A 114 -13.00 0.37 16.82
N PRO A 115 -14.03 -0.03 16.03
CA PRO A 115 -14.05 -1.33 15.36
C PRO A 115 -13.08 -1.42 14.18
N LYS A 116 -12.51 -0.29 13.75
CA LYS A 116 -11.61 -0.21 12.61
C LYS A 116 -10.28 0.43 12.99
N ILE A 117 -9.20 -0.08 12.40
CA ILE A 117 -7.89 0.57 12.32
C ILE A 117 -7.79 1.19 10.93
N ILE A 118 -7.39 2.46 10.85
CA ILE A 118 -7.24 3.14 9.55
C ILE A 118 -5.76 3.41 9.29
N ILE A 119 -5.26 2.90 8.17
CA ILE A 119 -3.92 3.23 7.67
C ILE A 119 -4.10 4.15 6.47
N ARG A 120 -3.52 5.34 6.50
CA ARG A 120 -3.54 6.29 5.37
C ARG A 120 -2.14 6.40 4.79
N PHE A 121 -2.03 6.20 3.49
CA PHE A 121 -0.77 6.31 2.77
C PHE A 121 -0.47 7.77 2.45
N LEU A 122 0.78 8.19 2.64
CA LEU A 122 1.21 9.57 2.43
C LEU A 122 2.19 9.67 1.26
N ASN A 123 3.24 8.84 1.29
CA ASN A 123 4.23 8.78 0.24
C ASN A 123 4.92 7.41 0.17
N LEU A 124 5.62 7.18 -0.93
CA LEU A 124 6.59 6.11 -1.09
C LEU A 124 7.93 6.71 -1.52
N SER A 125 9.01 6.09 -1.08
CA SER A 125 10.38 6.45 -1.46
C SER A 125 10.66 6.35 -2.96
N ARG A 126 9.91 5.49 -3.68
CA ARG A 126 9.99 5.33 -5.13
C ARG A 126 8.72 4.66 -5.67
N TYR A 127 8.54 4.71 -6.99
CA TYR A 127 7.46 4.00 -7.66
C TYR A 127 7.70 2.47 -7.59
N PRO A 128 6.67 1.67 -7.25
CA PRO A 128 6.74 0.21 -7.24
C PRO A 128 6.81 -0.38 -8.66
N ASP A 129 8.03 -0.44 -9.21
CA ASP A 129 8.30 -1.04 -10.52
C ASP A 129 8.43 -2.58 -10.41
N PRO A 130 7.56 -3.36 -11.09
CA PRO A 130 7.60 -4.82 -11.08
C PRO A 130 8.89 -5.43 -11.67
N SER A 131 9.62 -4.67 -12.51
CA SER A 131 10.83 -5.13 -13.17
C SER A 131 12.08 -5.11 -12.27
N MET A 132 11.99 -4.44 -11.12
CA MET A 132 13.08 -4.33 -10.15
C MET A 132 13.19 -5.61 -9.31
N LYS A 133 14.31 -6.34 -9.44
CA LYS A 133 14.54 -7.65 -8.83
C LYS A 133 14.61 -7.66 -7.29
N GLU A 134 14.69 -6.52 -6.61
CA GLU A 134 14.77 -6.54 -5.13
C GLU A 134 14.27 -5.28 -4.39
N ARG A 135 13.83 -5.58 -3.16
CA ARG A 135 13.68 -4.78 -1.93
C ARG A 135 12.39 -4.01 -1.72
N ALA A 136 11.87 -4.21 -0.51
CA ALA A 136 10.80 -3.45 0.09
C ALA A 136 10.95 -1.95 -0.20
N ILE A 137 9.82 -1.32 -0.45
CA ILE A 137 9.73 0.12 -0.65
C ILE A 137 9.32 0.71 0.69
N SER A 138 10.10 1.67 1.18
CA SER A 138 9.75 2.45 2.36
C SER A 138 8.80 3.57 1.97
N GLY A 139 7.96 4.00 2.91
CA GLY A 139 7.04 5.12 2.70
C GLY A 139 6.44 5.54 4.03
N ALA A 140 5.89 6.75 4.05
CA ALA A 140 5.23 7.29 5.23
C ALA A 140 3.73 6.96 5.23
N VAL A 141 3.21 6.66 6.42
CA VAL A 141 1.79 6.42 6.66
C VAL A 141 1.32 7.13 7.92
N THR A 142 0.03 7.40 8.02
CA THR A 142 -0.60 7.63 9.34
C THR A 142 -1.42 6.42 9.72
N ILE A 143 -1.29 5.99 10.97
CA ILE A 143 -2.08 4.89 11.53
C ILE A 143 -2.97 5.47 12.63
N GLU A 144 -4.27 5.20 12.52
CA GLU A 144 -5.28 5.50 13.53
C GLU A 144 -5.62 4.24 14.32
N LEU A 145 -5.32 4.27 15.62
CA LEU A 145 -5.52 3.17 16.56
C LEU A 145 -6.28 3.69 17.78
N SER A 146 -7.47 3.16 18.03
CA SER A 146 -8.27 3.48 19.22
C SER A 146 -8.51 5.00 19.42
N GLY A 147 -8.71 5.71 18.31
CA GLY A 147 -8.91 7.16 18.28
C GLY A 147 -7.63 8.00 18.28
N ILE A 148 -6.45 7.38 18.33
CA ILE A 148 -5.16 8.08 18.30
C ILE A 148 -4.55 7.94 16.91
N VAL A 149 -4.17 9.07 16.29
CA VAL A 149 -3.49 9.10 14.99
C VAL A 149 -2.00 9.38 15.20
N LYS A 150 -1.13 8.55 14.62
CA LYS A 150 0.32 8.79 14.58
C LYS A 150 0.89 8.56 13.18
N ARG A 151 1.91 9.34 12.84
CA ARG A 151 2.67 9.21 11.60
C ARG A 151 3.87 8.29 11.81
N PHE A 152 4.15 7.45 10.82
CA PHE A 152 5.29 6.54 10.74
C PHE A 152 5.94 6.63 9.36
#